data_AF-A0A0Z8CA46-F1
#
_entry.id   AF-A0A0Z8CA46-F1
#
_cell.length_a   1.000
_cell.length_b   1.000
_cell.length_c   1.000
_cell.angle_alpha   90.00
_cell.angle_beta   90.00
_cell.angle_gamma   90.00
#
_symmetry.space_group_name_H-M   'P 1'
#
loop_
_entity.id
_entity.type
_entity.pdbx_description
1 polymer ?
#
loop_
_entity_poly.entity_id
_entity_poly.type
_entity_poly.pdbx_seq_one_letter_code
_entity_poly.pdbx_strand_id
1 'polypeptide(L)'
;MLKILPYMLLTYRNMSLEQEEKDAIVREFALVYERIEYGVAQKISQSLEEQFGLDLDEIEVSLIAVLLLSYRKDRDAHVTSQDFADLKKIVDVFIRHFELHSDFELEKKEELAHDLLAHCKAMLFRKTYGILSRNPLVDQIRYKYDTLFRLTKSSSHILEEAWQIQLTDEDIAYLTVHLGGALRRSSSRKLTSPTVFLICDEGVSVQKLLMKQCQHHLPEKTISAVFTTEQFKSVEDLLEVDFLISTNEVTDTDLPVIQVHPILDFDDVLRLIHFAKYRSLTDSQKGFAIELDKLLASYVENGQEALELKQRLQNLIANELLASLASSDLETDLY
;
A
#
# COMPACT_ATOMS: atom_id res chain seq x y z
N MET A 1 -23.02 8.54 3.03
CA MET A 1 -24.20 7.96 3.71
C MET A 1 -25.16 9.00 4.26
N LEU A 2 -24.75 9.99 5.07
CA LEU A 2 -25.72 11.00 5.60
C LEU A 2 -26.52 11.77 4.52
N LYS A 3 -25.93 12.02 3.35
CA LYS A 3 -26.60 12.70 2.23
C LYS A 3 -27.82 11.94 1.67
N ILE A 4 -27.91 10.62 1.87
CA ILE A 4 -29.02 9.81 1.36
C ILE A 4 -30.18 9.68 2.37
N LEU A 5 -29.95 9.97 3.65
CA LEU A 5 -30.96 9.80 4.70
C LEU A 5 -32.27 10.56 4.41
N PRO A 6 -32.26 11.84 3.99
CA PRO A 6 -33.51 12.54 3.67
C PRO A 6 -34.31 11.85 2.56
N TYR A 7 -33.63 11.26 1.57
CA TYR A 7 -34.29 10.53 0.49
C TYR A 7 -34.87 9.20 0.97
N MET A 8 -34.18 8.48 1.87
CA MET A 8 -34.70 7.24 2.46
C MET A 8 -35.96 7.49 3.29
N LEU A 9 -35.95 8.51 4.17
CA LEU A 9 -37.11 8.90 4.97
C LEU A 9 -38.27 9.34 4.09
N LEU A 10 -38.01 10.20 3.08
CA LEU A 10 -39.04 10.64 2.14
C LEU A 10 -39.62 9.46 1.34
N THR A 11 -38.78 8.51 0.92
CA THR A 11 -39.25 7.32 0.19
C THR A 11 -40.17 6.50 1.08
N TYR A 12 -39.73 6.18 2.31
CA TYR A 12 -40.52 5.43 3.29
C TYR A 12 -41.87 6.09 3.58
N ARG A 13 -41.88 7.40 3.88
CA ARG A 13 -43.13 8.15 4.16
C ARG A 13 -44.11 8.19 2.99
N ASN A 14 -43.61 8.03 1.76
CA ASN A 14 -44.45 7.97 0.55
C ASN A 14 -44.87 6.54 0.18
N MET A 15 -44.38 5.51 0.87
CA MET A 15 -44.85 4.14 0.66
C MET A 15 -46.24 3.96 1.28
N SER A 16 -47.16 3.38 0.53
CA SER A 16 -48.46 2.96 1.04
C SER A 16 -48.31 1.55 1.63
N LEU A 17 -47.89 1.46 2.89
CA LEU A 17 -47.68 0.20 3.59
C LEU A 17 -48.85 -0.12 4.53
N GLU A 18 -49.36 -1.33 4.42
CA GLU A 18 -50.30 -1.90 5.38
C GLU A 18 -49.61 -2.22 6.71
N GLN A 19 -50.38 -2.35 7.80
CA GLN A 19 -49.80 -2.60 9.12
C GLN A 19 -49.00 -3.91 9.17
N GLU A 20 -49.47 -4.96 8.48
CA GLU A 20 -48.77 -6.24 8.42
C GLU A 20 -47.40 -6.12 7.72
N GLU A 21 -47.30 -5.26 6.69
CA GLU A 21 -46.04 -4.96 6.01
C GLU A 21 -45.09 -4.17 6.90
N LYS A 22 -45.61 -3.19 7.65
CA LYS A 22 -44.81 -2.45 8.64
C LYS A 22 -44.25 -3.37 9.71
N ASP A 23 -45.08 -4.26 10.26
CA ASP A 23 -44.66 -5.23 11.27
C ASP A 23 -43.61 -6.21 10.71
N ALA A 24 -43.71 -6.56 9.42
CA ALA A 24 -42.69 -7.35 8.74
C ALA A 24 -41.35 -6.61 8.63
N ILE A 25 -41.36 -5.33 8.23
CA ILE A 25 -40.15 -4.50 8.14
C ILE A 25 -39.49 -4.33 9.52
N VAL A 26 -40.29 -4.09 10.57
CA VAL A 26 -39.79 -4.00 11.95
C VAL A 26 -39.03 -5.27 12.36
N ARG A 27 -39.53 -6.46 11.97
CA ARG A 27 -38.84 -7.73 12.26
C ARG A 27 -37.49 -7.85 11.55
N GLU A 28 -37.32 -7.27 10.35
CA GLU A 28 -36.04 -7.26 9.62
C GLU A 28 -34.96 -6.40 10.32
N PHE A 29 -35.36 -5.46 11.17
CA PHE A 29 -34.45 -4.62 11.97
C PHE A 29 -34.11 -5.22 13.35
N ALA A 30 -34.57 -6.43 13.68
CA ALA A 30 -34.34 -7.05 14.99
C ALA A 30 -32.85 -7.07 15.40
N LEU A 31 -31.94 -7.30 14.45
CA LEU A 31 -30.47 -7.34 14.69
C LEU A 31 -29.87 -5.98 15.10
N VAL A 32 -30.60 -4.89 14.84
CA VAL A 32 -30.19 -3.50 15.10
C VAL A 32 -30.57 -3.08 16.52
N TYR A 33 -31.68 -3.59 17.07
CA TYR A 33 -32.26 -3.12 18.32
C TYR A 33 -31.40 -3.33 19.55
N GLU A 34 -30.61 -4.41 19.57
CA GLU A 34 -29.68 -4.70 20.67
C GLU A 34 -28.38 -3.87 20.57
N ARG A 35 -28.22 -3.08 19.51
CA ARG A 35 -26.97 -2.34 19.24
C ARG A 35 -27.00 -0.97 19.88
N ILE A 36 -25.83 -0.54 20.35
CA ILE A 36 -25.65 0.80 20.92
C ILE A 36 -26.03 1.91 19.93
N GLU A 37 -25.84 1.66 18.63
CA GLU A 37 -26.16 2.58 17.54
C GLU A 37 -27.68 2.84 17.45
N TYR A 38 -28.52 1.87 17.84
CA TYR A 38 -29.96 2.08 17.93
C TYR A 38 -30.31 3.05 19.06
N GLY A 39 -29.70 2.89 20.24
CA GLY A 39 -29.85 3.85 21.33
C GLY A 39 -29.33 5.25 20.97
N VAL A 40 -28.28 5.34 20.14
CA VAL A 40 -27.81 6.62 19.58
C VAL A 40 -28.83 7.19 18.59
N ALA A 41 -29.40 6.36 17.70
CA ALA A 41 -30.43 6.78 16.75
C ALA A 41 -31.69 7.31 17.45
N GLN A 42 -32.11 6.69 18.54
CA GLN A 42 -33.23 7.18 19.37
C GLN A 42 -32.95 8.58 19.94
N LYS A 43 -31.74 8.83 20.43
CA LYS A 43 -31.34 10.16 20.91
C LYS A 43 -31.31 11.20 19.79
N ILE A 44 -30.87 10.80 18.60
CA ILE A 44 -30.91 11.66 17.40
C ILE A 44 -32.36 11.99 17.06
N SER A 45 -33.26 11.00 17.07
CA SER A 45 -34.69 11.19 16.82
C SER A 45 -35.30 12.20 17.79
N GLN A 46 -35.06 12.03 19.09
CA GLN A 46 -35.56 12.97 20.11
C GLN A 46 -35.04 14.39 19.86
N SER A 47 -33.77 14.54 19.51
CA SER A 47 -33.18 15.86 19.21
C SER A 47 -33.79 16.50 17.96
N LEU A 48 -34.16 15.70 16.96
CA LEU A 48 -34.83 16.17 15.73
C LEU A 48 -36.27 16.61 16.01
N GLU A 49 -36.99 15.90 16.87
CA GLU A 49 -38.33 16.28 17.32
C GLU A 49 -38.26 17.60 18.10
N GLU A 50 -37.37 17.73 19.07
CA GLU A 50 -37.25 18.93 19.91
C GLU A 50 -36.84 20.19 19.12
N GLN A 51 -35.93 20.07 18.15
CA GLN A 51 -35.40 21.23 17.41
C GLN A 51 -36.20 21.57 16.16
N PHE A 52 -36.79 20.57 15.49
CA PHE A 52 -37.39 20.74 14.17
C PHE A 52 -38.84 20.26 14.09
N GLY A 53 -39.40 19.67 15.16
CA GLY A 53 -40.73 19.08 15.15
C GLY A 53 -40.85 17.85 14.24
N LEU A 54 -39.73 17.20 13.95
CA LEU A 54 -39.68 16.01 13.09
C LEU A 54 -39.77 14.75 13.95
N ASP A 55 -40.99 14.24 14.13
CA ASP A 55 -41.24 12.93 14.72
C ASP A 55 -40.86 11.82 13.75
N LEU A 56 -40.08 10.84 14.22
CA LEU A 56 -39.63 9.68 13.44
C LEU A 56 -40.17 8.41 14.06
N ASP A 57 -40.77 7.55 13.25
CA ASP A 57 -41.25 6.26 13.74
C ASP A 57 -40.11 5.23 13.92
N GLU A 58 -40.46 4.05 14.43
CA GLU A 58 -39.51 2.98 14.73
C GLU A 58 -38.69 2.55 13.49
N ILE A 59 -39.31 2.53 12.31
CA ILE A 59 -38.62 2.16 11.07
C ILE A 59 -37.64 3.26 10.70
N GLU A 60 -38.04 4.53 10.78
CA GLU A 60 -37.16 5.67 10.50
C GLU A 60 -35.96 5.73 11.46
N VAL A 61 -36.16 5.48 12.75
CA VAL A 61 -35.08 5.35 13.75
C VAL A 61 -34.15 4.18 13.39
N SER A 62 -34.71 3.05 12.95
CA SER A 62 -33.94 1.88 12.51
C SER A 62 -33.07 2.18 11.29
N LEU A 63 -33.58 2.96 10.33
CA LEU A 63 -32.81 3.39 9.16
C LEU A 63 -31.60 4.25 9.57
N ILE A 64 -31.78 5.15 10.54
CA ILE A 64 -30.67 5.93 11.10
C ILE A 64 -29.63 5.00 11.75
N ALA A 65 -30.08 4.06 12.58
CA ALA A 65 -29.21 3.12 13.27
C ALA A 65 -28.41 2.25 12.29
N VAL A 66 -29.03 1.77 11.22
CA VAL A 66 -28.37 1.01 10.14
C VAL A 66 -27.29 1.84 9.46
N LEU A 67 -27.54 3.13 9.18
CA LEU A 67 -26.52 4.01 8.61
C LEU A 67 -25.34 4.24 9.56
N LEU A 68 -25.59 4.33 10.87
CA LEU A 68 -24.55 4.44 11.89
C LEU A 68 -23.71 3.15 11.99
N LEU A 69 -24.36 1.98 11.91
CA LEU A 69 -23.71 0.67 11.91
C LEU A 69 -22.90 0.40 10.63
N SER A 70 -23.38 0.94 9.52
CA SER A 70 -22.75 0.79 8.19
C SER A 70 -21.56 1.72 7.98
N TYR A 71 -21.37 2.71 8.85
CA TYR A 71 -20.26 3.66 8.77
C TYR A 71 -19.00 3.07 9.40
N ARG A 72 -17.87 3.15 8.69
CA ARG A 72 -16.57 2.74 9.25
C ARG A 72 -16.16 3.73 10.35
N LYS A 73 -15.95 3.21 11.56
CA LYS A 73 -15.48 4.00 12.70
C LYS A 73 -13.98 3.80 12.82
N ASP A 74 -13.19 4.87 12.75
CA ASP A 74 -11.72 4.79 12.88
C ASP A 74 -11.28 4.47 14.33
N ARG A 75 -12.18 4.61 15.31
CA ARG A 75 -12.05 4.10 16.68
C ARG A 75 -13.40 3.60 17.15
N ASP A 76 -13.66 2.31 17.01
CA ASP A 76 -14.84 1.69 17.62
C ASP A 76 -14.44 1.11 18.98
N ALA A 77 -14.76 1.85 20.05
CA ALA A 77 -14.50 1.44 21.43
C ALA A 77 -15.25 0.15 21.83
N HIS A 78 -16.15 -0.34 20.98
CA HIS A 78 -16.96 -1.54 21.19
C HIS A 78 -16.68 -2.66 20.19
N VAL A 79 -15.54 -2.62 19.48
CA VAL A 79 -15.08 -3.74 18.61
C VAL A 79 -15.03 -5.07 19.36
N THR A 80 -14.83 -5.03 20.68
CA THR A 80 -14.76 -6.21 21.55
C THR A 80 -16.04 -6.48 22.34
N SER A 81 -17.21 -5.95 21.94
CA SER A 81 -18.46 -6.36 22.60
C SER A 81 -18.68 -7.87 22.41
N GLN A 82 -19.28 -8.52 23.42
CA GLN A 82 -19.53 -9.97 23.41
C GLN A 82 -20.30 -10.40 22.15
N ASP A 83 -21.13 -9.49 21.63
CA ASP A 83 -22.02 -9.67 20.48
C ASP A 83 -21.28 -9.86 19.15
N PHE A 84 -19.98 -9.55 19.08
CA PHE A 84 -19.13 -9.75 17.90
C PHE A 84 -18.05 -10.82 18.12
N ALA A 85 -18.13 -11.58 19.21
CA ALA A 85 -17.16 -12.64 19.48
C ALA A 85 -17.13 -13.70 18.36
N ASP A 86 -18.29 -14.05 17.80
CA ASP A 86 -18.36 -14.99 16.68
C ASP A 86 -17.85 -14.35 15.39
N LEU A 87 -18.14 -13.07 15.14
CA LEU A 87 -17.58 -12.33 14.01
C LEU A 87 -16.04 -12.32 14.04
N LYS A 88 -15.47 -12.09 15.22
CA LYS A 88 -14.01 -12.14 15.44
C LYS A 88 -13.44 -13.51 15.11
N LYS A 89 -14.05 -14.60 15.60
CA LYS A 89 -13.58 -15.97 15.31
C LYS A 89 -13.56 -16.23 13.80
N ILE A 90 -14.57 -15.78 13.06
CA ILE A 90 -14.62 -15.95 11.61
C ILE A 90 -13.51 -15.15 10.92
N VAL A 91 -13.24 -13.91 11.36
CA VAL A 91 -12.11 -13.12 10.86
C VAL A 91 -10.77 -13.83 11.13
N ASP A 92 -10.57 -14.39 12.32
CA ASP A 92 -9.35 -15.14 12.65
C ASP A 92 -9.19 -16.40 11.76
N VAL A 93 -10.29 -17.11 11.48
CA VAL A 93 -10.29 -18.26 10.55
C VAL A 93 -9.96 -17.82 9.13
N PHE A 94 -10.51 -16.70 8.66
CA PHE A 94 -10.20 -16.12 7.36
C PHE A 94 -8.71 -15.77 7.23
N ILE A 95 -8.14 -15.06 8.21
CA ILE A 95 -6.71 -14.69 8.23
C ILE A 95 -5.84 -15.95 8.18
N ARG A 96 -6.16 -16.96 9.00
CA ARG A 96 -5.41 -18.22 9.04
C ARG A 96 -5.53 -19.01 7.74
N HIS A 97 -6.73 -19.04 7.14
CA HIS A 97 -6.94 -19.70 5.86
C HIS A 97 -6.12 -19.02 4.75
N PHE A 98 -6.14 -17.69 4.70
CA PHE A 98 -5.36 -16.91 3.74
C PHE A 98 -3.85 -17.21 3.87
N GLU A 99 -3.30 -17.15 5.09
CA GLU A 99 -1.88 -17.39 5.34
C GLU A 99 -1.47 -18.84 5.01
N LEU A 100 -2.32 -19.84 5.29
CA LEU A 100 -2.02 -21.24 4.99
C LEU A 100 -1.99 -21.54 3.48
N HIS A 101 -2.74 -20.78 2.68
CA HIS A 101 -2.90 -21.01 1.23
C HIS A 101 -2.24 -19.92 0.38
N SER A 102 -1.33 -19.14 0.97
CA SER A 102 -0.52 -18.16 0.25
C SER A 102 0.95 -18.27 0.68
N ASP A 103 1.85 -17.73 -0.15
CA ASP A 103 3.27 -17.61 0.18
C ASP A 103 3.56 -16.36 1.03
N PHE A 104 2.50 -15.67 1.49
CA PHE A 104 2.59 -14.46 2.28
C PHE A 104 2.65 -14.78 3.77
N GLU A 105 3.62 -14.19 4.46
CA GLU A 105 3.65 -14.16 5.91
C GLU A 105 2.92 -12.91 6.43
N LEU A 106 2.19 -12.99 7.54
CA LEU A 106 1.51 -11.84 8.15
C LEU A 106 2.15 -11.43 9.49
N GLU A 107 2.42 -10.14 9.66
CA GLU A 107 2.88 -9.51 10.90
C GLU A 107 1.72 -8.86 11.66
N LYS A 108 1.90 -8.69 12.98
CA LYS A 108 0.94 -8.02 13.87
C LYS A 108 -0.50 -8.51 13.68
N LYS A 109 -0.69 -9.84 13.70
CA LYS A 109 -1.96 -10.50 13.40
C LYS A 109 -3.11 -10.03 14.30
N GLU A 110 -2.82 -9.67 15.53
CA GLU A 110 -3.80 -9.10 16.46
C GLU A 110 -4.31 -7.72 16.02
N GLU A 111 -3.43 -6.88 15.47
CA GLU A 111 -3.78 -5.57 14.90
C GLU A 111 -4.58 -5.75 13.61
N LEU A 112 -4.12 -6.63 12.71
CA LEU A 112 -4.86 -7.00 11.50
C LEU A 112 -6.27 -7.52 11.81
N ALA A 113 -6.39 -8.45 12.76
CA ALA A 113 -7.67 -9.01 13.16
C ALA A 113 -8.59 -7.94 13.76
N HIS A 114 -8.05 -6.99 14.52
CA HIS A 114 -8.81 -5.87 15.05
C HIS A 114 -9.35 -4.97 13.94
N ASP A 115 -8.50 -4.59 12.99
CA ASP A 115 -8.87 -3.71 11.88
C ASP A 115 -9.85 -4.37 10.92
N LEU A 116 -9.62 -5.64 10.59
CA LEU A 116 -10.54 -6.45 9.79
C LEU A 116 -11.87 -6.63 10.50
N LEU A 117 -11.89 -6.86 11.81
CA LEU A 117 -13.14 -6.97 12.57
C LEU A 117 -13.96 -5.68 12.50
N ALA A 118 -13.31 -4.52 12.68
CA ALA A 118 -13.97 -3.23 12.54
C ALA A 118 -14.51 -3.01 11.12
N HIS A 119 -13.74 -3.37 10.09
CA HIS A 119 -14.18 -3.30 8.69
C HIS A 119 -15.37 -4.23 8.41
N CYS A 120 -15.23 -5.51 8.77
CA CYS A 120 -16.19 -6.57 8.50
C CYS A 120 -17.52 -6.33 9.21
N LYS A 121 -17.52 -5.76 10.42
CA LYS A 121 -18.76 -5.34 11.10
C LYS A 121 -19.55 -4.37 10.23
N ALA A 122 -18.94 -3.26 9.81
CA ALA A 122 -19.59 -2.28 8.96
C ALA A 122 -19.95 -2.84 7.57
N MET A 123 -19.12 -3.73 7.02
CA MET A 123 -19.38 -4.43 5.75
C MET A 123 -20.60 -5.36 5.84
N LEU A 124 -20.71 -6.14 6.92
CA LEU A 124 -21.81 -7.07 7.11
C LEU A 124 -23.15 -6.33 7.17
N PHE A 125 -23.25 -5.25 7.96
CA PHE A 125 -24.47 -4.43 7.98
C PHE A 125 -24.78 -3.82 6.60
N ARG A 126 -23.77 -3.36 5.86
CA ARG A 126 -23.98 -2.89 4.47
C ARG A 126 -24.53 -4.00 3.59
N LYS A 127 -24.05 -5.23 3.72
CA LYS A 127 -24.50 -6.39 2.93
C LYS A 127 -25.91 -6.84 3.31
N THR A 128 -26.19 -6.98 4.59
CA THR A 128 -27.50 -7.39 5.11
C THR A 128 -28.61 -6.43 4.68
N TYR A 129 -28.34 -5.12 4.69
CA TYR A 129 -29.33 -4.09 4.36
C TYR A 129 -29.19 -3.52 2.93
N GLY A 130 -28.39 -4.14 2.07
CA GLY A 130 -28.27 -3.76 0.66
C GLY A 130 -27.67 -2.37 0.40
N ILE A 131 -26.86 -1.84 1.32
CA ILE A 131 -26.19 -0.55 1.17
C ILE A 131 -24.99 -0.71 0.25
N LEU A 132 -25.08 -0.11 -0.93
CA LEU A 132 -24.00 -0.11 -1.91
C LEU A 132 -22.76 0.63 -1.38
N SER A 133 -21.61 -0.01 -1.54
CA SER A 133 -20.31 0.57 -1.21
C SER A 133 -19.38 0.38 -2.40
N ARG A 134 -18.84 1.49 -2.90
CA ARG A 134 -17.87 1.47 -4.00
C ARG A 134 -16.49 1.76 -3.45
N ASN A 135 -15.53 0.93 -3.85
CA ASN A 135 -14.12 1.24 -3.68
C ASN A 135 -13.61 1.91 -4.96
N PRO A 136 -13.33 3.24 -4.95
CA PRO A 136 -12.88 3.95 -6.16
C PRO A 136 -11.50 3.49 -6.65
N LEU A 137 -10.79 2.68 -5.86
CA LEU A 137 -9.46 2.17 -6.16
C LEU A 137 -9.47 0.68 -6.54
N VAL A 138 -10.63 0.04 -6.70
CA VAL A 138 -10.73 -1.41 -6.97
C VAL A 138 -9.89 -1.84 -8.17
N ASP A 139 -9.92 -1.08 -9.27
CA ASP A 139 -9.15 -1.39 -10.48
C ASP A 139 -7.65 -1.22 -10.25
N GLN A 140 -7.25 -0.20 -9.50
CA GLN A 140 -5.84 0.05 -9.15
C GLN A 140 -5.31 -1.04 -8.23
N ILE A 141 -6.09 -1.47 -7.24
CA ILE A 141 -5.73 -2.54 -6.30
C ILE A 141 -5.61 -3.87 -7.06
N ARG A 142 -6.54 -4.17 -7.95
CA ARG A 142 -6.47 -5.38 -8.78
C ARG A 142 -5.25 -5.39 -9.69
N TYR A 143 -4.90 -4.25 -10.28
CA TYR A 143 -3.73 -4.16 -11.15
C TYR A 143 -2.42 -4.25 -10.38
N LYS A 144 -2.27 -3.47 -9.29
CA LYS A 144 -1.02 -3.38 -8.52
C LYS A 144 -0.79 -4.59 -7.62
N TYR A 145 -1.85 -5.15 -7.05
CA TYR A 145 -1.80 -6.25 -6.07
C TYR A 145 -2.53 -7.49 -6.59
N ASP A 146 -2.39 -7.82 -7.88
CA ASP A 146 -3.16 -8.90 -8.53
C ASP A 146 -3.09 -10.24 -7.78
N THR A 147 -1.89 -10.68 -7.41
CA THR A 147 -1.69 -11.94 -6.68
C THR A 147 -2.39 -11.90 -5.32
N LEU A 148 -2.15 -10.86 -4.53
CA LEU A 148 -2.78 -10.68 -3.22
C LEU A 148 -4.31 -10.58 -3.33
N PHE A 149 -4.82 -9.87 -4.33
CA PHE A 149 -6.25 -9.74 -4.60
C PHE A 149 -6.88 -11.08 -4.96
N ARG A 150 -6.27 -11.87 -5.85
CA ARG A 150 -6.75 -13.21 -6.22
C ARG A 150 -6.77 -14.16 -5.03
N LEU A 151 -5.74 -14.14 -4.19
CA LEU A 151 -5.66 -14.96 -2.97
C LEU A 151 -6.63 -14.50 -1.88
N THR A 152 -6.85 -13.20 -1.76
CA THR A 152 -7.89 -12.62 -0.89
C THR A 152 -9.25 -13.13 -1.35
N LYS A 153 -9.55 -13.03 -2.66
CA LYS A 153 -10.81 -13.50 -3.27
C LYS A 153 -11.00 -15.00 -3.11
N SER A 154 -9.96 -15.81 -3.27
CA SER A 154 -10.08 -17.25 -3.07
C SER A 154 -10.34 -17.60 -1.60
N SER A 155 -9.81 -16.80 -0.65
CA SER A 155 -10.01 -17.00 0.78
C SER A 155 -11.33 -16.40 1.30
N SER A 156 -11.98 -15.52 0.54
CA SER A 156 -13.17 -14.80 0.99
C SER A 156 -14.41 -15.67 1.16
N HIS A 157 -14.42 -16.87 0.57
CA HIS A 157 -15.50 -17.85 0.74
C HIS A 157 -15.74 -18.18 2.23
N ILE A 158 -14.71 -18.14 3.07
CA ILE A 158 -14.82 -18.31 4.53
C ILE A 158 -15.80 -17.31 5.14
N LEU A 159 -15.74 -16.05 4.68
CA LEU A 159 -16.61 -14.98 5.17
C LEU A 159 -18.01 -15.09 4.55
N GLU A 160 -18.09 -15.40 3.25
CA GLU A 160 -19.35 -15.55 2.52
C GLU A 160 -20.21 -16.68 3.07
N GLU A 161 -19.62 -17.84 3.33
CA GLU A 161 -20.31 -18.99 3.91
C GLU A 161 -20.74 -18.74 5.37
N ALA A 162 -19.85 -18.16 6.18
CA ALA A 162 -20.14 -17.92 7.58
C ALA A 162 -21.25 -16.87 7.79
N TRP A 163 -21.33 -15.86 6.93
CA TRP A 163 -22.29 -14.76 7.07
C TRP A 163 -23.43 -14.80 6.08
N GLN A 164 -23.47 -15.80 5.18
CA GLN A 164 -24.48 -15.95 4.13
C GLN A 164 -24.60 -14.69 3.27
N ILE A 165 -23.45 -14.13 2.88
CA ILE A 165 -23.36 -12.93 2.03
C ILE A 165 -22.63 -13.25 0.72
N GLN A 166 -22.65 -12.28 -0.19
CA GLN A 166 -21.85 -12.29 -1.41
C GLN A 166 -20.95 -11.05 -1.43
N LEU A 167 -19.65 -11.26 -1.56
CA LEU A 167 -18.65 -10.20 -1.62
C LEU A 167 -18.44 -9.75 -3.07
N THR A 168 -18.46 -8.43 -3.27
CA THR A 168 -18.14 -7.81 -4.55
C THR A 168 -16.64 -7.59 -4.64
N ASP A 169 -16.14 -7.35 -5.85
CA ASP A 169 -14.72 -7.04 -6.03
C ASP A 169 -14.28 -5.79 -5.24
N GLU A 170 -15.19 -4.84 -5.01
CA GLU A 170 -14.95 -3.68 -4.16
C GLU A 170 -14.74 -4.06 -2.69
N ASP A 171 -15.47 -5.05 -2.17
CA ASP A 171 -15.27 -5.57 -0.82
C ASP A 171 -13.96 -6.34 -0.72
N ILE A 172 -13.67 -7.19 -1.71
CA ILE A 172 -12.39 -7.91 -1.80
C ILE A 172 -11.24 -6.92 -1.81
N ALA A 173 -11.32 -5.83 -2.57
CA ALA A 173 -10.28 -4.82 -2.63
C ALA A 173 -10.01 -4.18 -1.26
N TYR A 174 -11.04 -3.97 -0.44
CA TYR A 174 -10.83 -3.49 0.93
C TYR A 174 -10.12 -4.53 1.80
N LEU A 175 -10.53 -5.80 1.74
CA LEU A 175 -9.88 -6.89 2.46
C LEU A 175 -8.41 -7.04 2.03
N THR A 176 -8.13 -6.91 0.74
CA THR A 176 -6.78 -6.93 0.16
C THR A 176 -5.91 -5.82 0.72
N VAL A 177 -6.45 -4.61 0.91
CA VAL A 177 -5.69 -3.50 1.53
C VAL A 177 -5.34 -3.80 2.99
N HIS A 178 -6.27 -4.37 3.76
CA HIS A 178 -6.01 -4.75 5.15
C HIS A 178 -4.93 -5.85 5.23
N LEU A 179 -5.05 -6.91 4.44
CA LEU A 179 -4.04 -7.97 4.37
C LEU A 179 -2.69 -7.42 3.90
N GLY A 180 -2.69 -6.58 2.86
CA GLY A 180 -1.50 -5.91 2.31
C GLY A 180 -0.75 -5.08 3.35
N GLY A 181 -1.48 -4.35 4.19
CA GLY A 181 -0.89 -3.56 5.29
C GLY A 181 -0.30 -4.41 6.42
N ALA A 182 -0.70 -5.68 6.52
CA ALA A 182 -0.24 -6.63 7.52
C ALA A 182 0.73 -7.69 6.96
N LEU A 183 1.07 -7.63 5.69
CA LEU A 183 2.11 -8.48 5.12
C LEU A 183 3.40 -8.25 5.89
N ARG A 184 3.93 -9.34 6.44
CA ARG A 184 5.29 -9.40 6.95
C ARG A 184 6.18 -9.09 5.76
N ARG A 185 6.89 -7.97 5.85
CA ARG A 185 7.99 -7.72 4.92
C ARG A 185 8.97 -8.85 5.10
N SER A 186 9.09 -9.69 4.08
CA SER A 186 9.98 -10.85 4.11
C SER A 186 11.37 -10.38 4.52
N SER A 187 11.75 -10.75 5.74
CA SER A 187 13.09 -10.54 6.28
C SER A 187 14.03 -11.64 5.74
N SER A 188 13.89 -12.02 4.48
CA SER A 188 14.88 -12.79 3.73
C SER A 188 16.05 -11.92 3.25
N ARG A 189 16.13 -10.66 3.72
CA ARG A 189 17.40 -9.96 3.92
C ARG A 189 17.34 -9.19 5.23
N LYS A 190 18.34 -9.40 6.10
CA LYS A 190 18.52 -8.76 7.40
C LYS A 190 18.18 -7.27 7.34
N LEU A 191 17.59 -6.76 8.42
CA LEU A 191 17.43 -5.34 8.75
C LEU A 191 18.79 -4.64 9.01
N THR A 192 19.76 -4.84 8.13
CA THR A 192 20.81 -3.87 7.88
C THR A 192 20.36 -3.18 6.61
N SER A 193 20.15 -1.86 6.67
CA SER A 193 20.23 -1.00 5.49
C SER A 193 21.24 -1.60 4.49
N PRO A 194 20.87 -1.91 3.24
CA PRO A 194 21.69 -2.76 2.38
C PRO A 194 23.11 -2.19 2.33
N THR A 195 24.09 -3.00 2.74
CA THR A 195 25.44 -2.51 2.98
C THR A 195 26.19 -2.52 1.66
N VAL A 196 26.56 -1.33 1.20
CA VAL A 196 27.36 -1.13 -0.01
C VAL A 196 28.75 -0.71 0.40
N PHE A 197 29.76 -1.28 -0.24
CA PHE A 197 31.13 -0.78 -0.13
C PHE A 197 31.59 -0.13 -1.42
N LEU A 198 32.42 0.90 -1.26
CA LEU A 198 33.10 1.57 -2.35
C LEU A 198 34.53 1.03 -2.44
N ILE A 199 34.97 0.70 -3.65
CA ILE A 199 36.37 0.40 -3.96
C ILE A 199 36.89 1.55 -4.81
N CYS A 200 37.88 2.26 -4.29
CA CYS A 200 38.42 3.46 -4.91
C CYS A 200 39.90 3.62 -4.53
N ASP A 201 40.78 3.36 -5.49
CA ASP A 201 42.24 3.46 -5.32
C ASP A 201 42.75 4.91 -5.39
N GLU A 202 41.88 5.84 -5.78
CA GLU A 202 42.17 7.27 -5.80
C GLU A 202 42.32 7.86 -4.38
N GLY A 203 42.88 9.08 -4.32
CA GLY A 203 43.11 9.76 -3.04
C GLY A 203 41.83 10.07 -2.26
N VAL A 204 41.97 10.26 -0.94
CA VAL A 204 40.87 10.48 0.04
C VAL A 204 39.86 11.55 -0.38
N SER A 205 40.30 12.59 -1.09
CA SER A 205 39.41 13.64 -1.61
C SER A 205 38.41 13.11 -2.64
N VAL A 206 38.89 12.26 -3.57
CA VAL A 206 38.07 11.64 -4.62
C VAL A 206 37.14 10.59 -4.00
N GLN A 207 37.65 9.79 -3.06
CA GLN A 207 36.85 8.82 -2.29
C GLN A 207 35.65 9.48 -1.60
N LYS A 208 35.86 10.63 -0.93
CA LYS A 208 34.79 11.39 -0.26
C LYS A 208 33.77 11.93 -1.26
N LEU A 209 34.22 12.38 -2.43
CA LEU A 209 33.36 12.89 -3.49
C LEU A 209 32.48 11.76 -4.06
N LEU A 210 33.07 10.62 -4.41
CA LEU A 210 32.34 9.43 -4.86
C LEU A 210 31.33 8.98 -3.80
N MET A 211 31.73 8.91 -2.53
CA MET A 211 30.84 8.57 -1.44
C MET A 211 29.65 9.51 -1.33
N LYS A 212 29.87 10.82 -1.45
CA LYS A 212 28.79 11.81 -1.42
C LYS A 212 27.84 11.69 -2.62
N GLN A 213 28.36 11.46 -3.82
CA GLN A 213 27.55 11.24 -5.01
C GLN A 213 26.71 9.97 -4.88
N CYS A 214 27.30 8.86 -4.43
CA CYS A 214 26.58 7.61 -4.19
C CYS A 214 25.53 7.76 -3.09
N GLN A 215 25.83 8.43 -1.97
CA GLN A 215 24.84 8.72 -0.91
C GLN A 215 23.66 9.56 -1.41
N HIS A 216 23.93 10.50 -2.32
CA HIS A 216 22.89 11.34 -2.91
C HIS A 216 21.97 10.55 -3.83
N HIS A 217 22.52 9.66 -4.65
CA HIS A 217 21.76 8.86 -5.62
C HIS A 217 21.23 7.53 -5.05
N LEU A 218 21.67 7.11 -3.86
CA LEU A 218 21.24 5.89 -3.17
C LEU A 218 20.90 6.17 -1.68
N PRO A 219 19.94 7.06 -1.38
CA PRO A 219 19.66 7.50 -0.01
C PRO A 219 19.18 6.37 0.94
N GLU A 220 18.60 5.31 0.37
CA GLU A 220 18.04 4.15 1.09
C GLU A 220 19.11 3.07 1.39
N LYS A 221 20.37 3.26 0.97
CA LYS A 221 21.47 2.29 1.13
C LYS A 221 22.51 2.82 2.11
N THR A 222 23.09 1.94 2.92
CA THR A 222 24.18 2.34 3.83
C THR A 222 25.51 2.06 3.17
N ILE A 223 26.26 3.13 2.91
CA ILE A 223 27.66 3.04 2.50
C ILE A 223 28.51 2.94 3.75
N SER A 224 28.93 1.72 4.10
CA SER A 224 29.56 1.43 5.39
C SER A 224 31.07 1.67 5.42
N ALA A 225 31.75 1.60 4.27
CA ALA A 225 33.19 1.82 4.15
C ALA A 225 33.63 2.10 2.70
N VAL A 226 34.81 2.72 2.59
CA VAL A 226 35.56 2.84 1.34
C VAL A 226 36.88 2.08 1.52
N PHE A 227 37.20 1.21 0.59
CA PHE A 227 38.44 0.42 0.55
C PHE A 227 39.26 0.79 -0.69
N THR A 228 40.58 0.63 -0.61
CA THR A 228 41.38 0.38 -1.81
C THR A 228 41.21 -1.08 -2.23
N THR A 229 41.53 -1.41 -3.49
CA THR A 229 41.49 -2.77 -4.02
C THR A 229 42.32 -3.73 -3.15
N GLU A 230 43.50 -3.28 -2.69
CA GLU A 230 44.37 -4.05 -1.79
C GLU A 230 43.71 -4.33 -0.42
N GLN A 231 43.06 -3.31 0.16
CA GLN A 231 42.37 -3.47 1.44
C GLN A 231 41.17 -4.39 1.33
N PHE A 232 40.38 -4.25 0.27
CA PHE A 232 39.21 -5.09 -0.01
C PHE A 232 39.62 -6.57 -0.12
N LYS A 233 40.65 -6.87 -0.92
CA LYS A 233 41.15 -8.25 -1.11
C LYS A 233 41.62 -8.91 0.18
N SER A 234 42.05 -8.14 1.17
CA SER A 234 42.49 -8.66 2.46
C SER A 234 41.34 -9.07 3.38
N VAL A 235 40.11 -8.64 3.08
CA VAL A 235 38.94 -8.86 3.95
C VAL A 235 37.73 -9.43 3.23
N GLU A 236 37.78 -9.66 1.90
CA GLU A 236 36.57 -9.96 1.10
C GLU A 236 35.75 -11.15 1.64
N ASP A 237 36.41 -12.20 2.13
CA ASP A 237 35.78 -13.39 2.72
C ASP A 237 34.98 -13.11 4.01
N LEU A 238 35.23 -11.97 4.65
CA LEU A 238 34.62 -11.56 5.91
C LEU A 238 33.49 -10.54 5.72
N LEU A 239 33.28 -10.08 4.48
CA LEU A 239 32.34 -8.99 4.19
C LEU A 239 30.96 -9.54 3.82
N GLU A 240 29.95 -9.24 4.63
CA GLU A 240 28.54 -9.40 4.23
C GLU A 240 28.04 -8.10 3.59
N VAL A 241 28.13 -8.01 2.26
CA VAL A 241 27.61 -6.87 1.49
C VAL A 241 26.62 -7.25 0.41
N ASP A 242 25.82 -6.26 0.06
CA ASP A 242 24.86 -6.36 -1.01
C ASP A 242 25.53 -6.33 -2.38
N PHE A 243 26.32 -5.31 -2.63
CA PHE A 243 27.10 -5.14 -3.86
C PHE A 243 28.25 -4.15 -3.63
N LEU A 244 29.18 -4.13 -4.58
CA LEU A 244 30.34 -3.26 -4.61
C LEU A 244 30.19 -2.21 -5.70
N ILE A 245 30.58 -0.97 -5.42
CA ILE A 245 30.75 0.09 -6.43
C ILE A 245 32.24 0.34 -6.54
N SER A 246 32.81 0.16 -7.73
CA SER A 246 34.25 0.27 -7.95
C SER A 246 34.59 1.29 -9.02
N THR A 247 35.67 2.04 -8.82
CA THR A 247 36.29 2.87 -9.88
C THR A 247 37.28 2.08 -10.75
N ASN A 248 37.69 0.90 -10.29
CA ASN A 248 38.61 -0.01 -10.96
C ASN A 248 37.93 -1.33 -11.32
N GLU A 249 38.49 -2.07 -12.27
CA GLU A 249 38.07 -3.47 -12.49
C GLU A 249 38.47 -4.31 -11.28
N VAL A 250 37.48 -4.97 -10.67
CA VAL A 250 37.69 -5.91 -9.57
C VAL A 250 37.46 -7.31 -10.12
N THR A 251 38.55 -8.06 -10.30
CA THR A 251 38.49 -9.46 -10.72
C THR A 251 38.48 -10.39 -9.50
N ASP A 252 38.05 -11.63 -9.71
CA ASP A 252 38.14 -12.71 -8.72
C ASP A 252 37.37 -12.43 -7.42
N THR A 253 36.10 -12.03 -7.52
CA THR A 253 35.19 -11.95 -6.39
C THR A 253 33.80 -12.47 -6.79
N ASP A 254 33.12 -13.15 -5.87
CA ASP A 254 31.75 -13.64 -6.08
C ASP A 254 30.68 -12.58 -5.77
N LEU A 255 31.11 -11.42 -5.28
CA LEU A 255 30.22 -10.30 -4.94
C LEU A 255 29.77 -9.55 -6.21
N PRO A 256 28.51 -9.10 -6.30
CA PRO A 256 28.06 -8.27 -7.42
C PRO A 256 28.82 -6.94 -7.44
N VAL A 257 29.42 -6.60 -8.59
CA VAL A 257 30.19 -5.37 -8.77
C VAL A 257 29.61 -4.51 -9.88
N ILE A 258 29.48 -3.21 -9.63
CA ILE A 258 29.28 -2.19 -10.67
C ILE A 258 30.49 -1.28 -10.77
N GLN A 259 30.99 -1.12 -11.98
CA GLN A 259 32.07 -0.19 -12.28
C GLN A 259 31.52 1.17 -12.73
N VAL A 260 32.01 2.23 -12.09
CA VAL A 260 31.62 3.64 -12.34
C VAL A 260 32.87 4.52 -12.43
N HIS A 261 32.73 5.74 -12.96
CA HIS A 261 33.81 6.72 -12.86
C HIS A 261 33.89 7.33 -11.44
N PRO A 262 35.07 7.82 -11.00
CA PRO A 262 35.19 8.46 -9.69
C PRO A 262 34.33 9.73 -9.54
N ILE A 263 34.05 10.39 -10.67
CA ILE A 263 33.02 11.44 -10.80
C ILE A 263 31.92 10.83 -11.64
N LEU A 264 30.74 10.63 -11.06
CA LEU A 264 29.66 9.93 -11.74
C LEU A 264 29.16 10.78 -12.90
N ASP A 265 29.22 10.24 -14.11
CA ASP A 265 28.47 10.80 -15.23
C ASP A 265 27.01 10.33 -15.19
N PHE A 266 26.19 10.84 -16.12
CA PHE A 266 24.78 10.49 -16.15
C PHE A 266 24.55 8.99 -16.43
N ASP A 267 25.37 8.39 -17.29
CA ASP A 267 25.26 6.96 -17.62
C ASP A 267 25.69 6.10 -16.43
N ASP A 268 26.67 6.55 -15.63
CA ASP A 268 27.03 5.94 -14.35
C ASP A 268 25.85 6.00 -13.37
N VAL A 269 25.19 7.15 -13.23
CA VAL A 269 24.03 7.31 -12.33
C VAL A 269 22.89 6.37 -12.74
N LEU A 270 22.56 6.30 -14.03
CA LEU A 270 21.52 5.39 -14.52
C LEU A 270 21.86 3.93 -14.25
N ARG A 271 23.09 3.51 -14.59
CA ARG A 271 23.55 2.15 -14.35
C ARG A 271 23.58 1.83 -12.86
N LEU A 272 24.03 2.77 -12.03
CA LEU A 272 24.08 2.64 -10.58
C LEU A 272 22.70 2.41 -9.98
N ILE A 273 21.73 3.24 -10.36
CA ILE A 273 20.33 3.13 -9.96
C ILE A 273 19.72 1.80 -10.39
N HIS A 274 19.89 1.43 -11.67
CA HIS A 274 19.35 0.20 -12.22
C HIS A 274 19.97 -1.04 -11.55
N PHE A 275 21.29 -1.05 -11.42
CA PHE A 275 22.03 -2.13 -10.80
C PHE A 275 21.66 -2.30 -9.33
N ALA A 276 21.52 -1.21 -8.57
CA ALA A 276 21.11 -1.26 -7.17
C ALA A 276 19.72 -1.92 -6.98
N LYS A 277 18.82 -1.75 -7.95
CA LYS A 277 17.45 -2.29 -7.93
C LYS A 277 17.36 -3.73 -8.44
N TYR A 278 17.90 -4.01 -9.62
CA TYR A 278 17.67 -5.28 -10.32
C TYR A 278 18.83 -6.28 -10.21
N ARG A 279 19.98 -5.86 -9.65
CA ARG A 279 21.21 -6.67 -9.53
C ARG A 279 21.67 -7.28 -10.86
N SER A 280 21.33 -6.63 -11.97
CA SER A 280 21.63 -7.07 -13.32
C SER A 280 21.99 -5.86 -14.18
N LEU A 281 23.01 -6.04 -15.03
CA LEU A 281 23.36 -5.09 -16.06
C LEU A 281 22.67 -5.55 -17.35
N THR A 282 21.69 -4.78 -17.84
CA THR A 282 21.24 -4.93 -19.23
C THR A 282 22.19 -4.14 -20.12
N ASP A 283 22.79 -4.81 -21.11
CA ASP A 283 23.73 -4.19 -22.06
C ASP A 283 23.10 -3.08 -22.93
N SER A 284 21.79 -2.88 -22.87
CA SER A 284 21.05 -1.94 -23.74
C SER A 284 21.06 -0.48 -23.29
N GLN A 285 21.67 -0.14 -22.15
CA GLN A 285 21.64 1.24 -21.61
C GLN A 285 22.88 2.09 -21.93
N LYS A 286 23.84 1.59 -22.72
CA LYS A 286 24.96 2.43 -23.17
C LYS A 286 24.48 3.41 -24.23
N GLY A 287 24.58 4.71 -23.95
CA GLY A 287 24.44 5.75 -24.97
C GLY A 287 23.20 6.63 -24.87
N PHE A 288 22.45 6.63 -23.76
CA PHE A 288 21.38 7.62 -23.56
C PHE A 288 21.91 9.04 -23.71
N ALA A 289 23.05 9.35 -23.07
CA ALA A 289 23.67 10.67 -23.19
C ALA A 289 24.03 11.03 -24.65
N ILE A 290 24.42 10.04 -25.45
CA ILE A 290 24.78 10.19 -26.87
C ILE A 290 23.54 10.36 -27.75
N GLU A 291 22.46 9.62 -27.49
CA GLU A 291 21.19 9.76 -28.20
C GLU A 291 20.51 11.08 -27.88
N LEU A 292 20.55 11.50 -26.61
CA LEU A 292 20.05 12.80 -26.18
C LEU A 292 20.83 13.93 -26.86
N ASP A 293 22.16 13.83 -26.96
CA ASP A 293 22.97 14.79 -27.71
C ASP A 293 22.58 14.87 -29.18
N LYS A 294 22.40 13.73 -29.85
CA LYS A 294 21.96 13.68 -31.25
C LYS A 294 20.59 14.33 -31.43
N LEU A 295 19.67 14.09 -30.50
CA LEU A 295 18.32 14.62 -30.55
C LEU A 295 18.34 16.15 -30.32
N LEU A 296 19.03 16.62 -29.30
CA LEU A 296 19.14 18.06 -29.00
C LEU A 296 19.85 18.85 -30.11
N ALA A 297 20.88 18.27 -30.73
CA ALA A 297 21.58 18.88 -31.85
C ALA A 297 20.68 19.15 -33.07
N SER A 298 19.54 18.46 -33.19
CA SER A 298 18.57 18.69 -34.26
C SER A 298 17.59 19.84 -34.00
N TYR A 299 17.51 20.34 -32.76
CA TYR A 299 16.55 21.37 -32.35
C TYR A 299 17.19 22.62 -31.72
N VAL A 300 18.47 22.55 -31.30
CA VAL A 300 19.19 23.67 -30.67
C VAL A 300 20.52 23.89 -31.39
N GLU A 301 20.62 24.99 -32.15
CA GLU A 301 21.82 25.33 -32.92
C GLU A 301 22.97 25.88 -32.04
N ASN A 302 22.63 26.51 -30.91
CA ASN A 302 23.62 27.06 -29.98
C ASN A 302 24.14 25.97 -29.03
N GLY A 303 25.40 25.58 -29.19
CA GLY A 303 26.02 24.51 -28.39
C GLY A 303 26.03 24.77 -26.88
N GLN A 304 26.04 26.03 -26.44
CA GLN A 304 25.97 26.36 -25.00
C GLN A 304 24.57 26.14 -24.43
N GLU A 305 23.53 26.55 -25.16
CA GLU A 305 22.13 26.35 -24.76
C GLU A 305 21.74 24.87 -24.81
N ALA A 306 22.25 24.15 -25.81
CA ALA A 306 22.05 22.71 -25.93
C ALA A 306 22.65 21.95 -24.73
N LEU A 307 23.85 22.36 -24.30
CA LEU A 307 24.52 21.77 -23.13
C LEU A 307 23.76 22.07 -21.82
N GLU A 308 23.29 23.30 -21.63
CA GLU A 308 22.53 23.66 -20.44
C GLU A 308 21.17 22.93 -20.39
N LEU A 309 20.48 22.84 -21.53
CA LEU A 309 19.22 22.10 -21.65
C LEU A 309 19.42 20.61 -21.38
N LYS A 310 20.49 20.02 -21.94
CA LYS A 310 20.87 18.63 -21.68
C LYS A 310 21.04 18.37 -20.19
N GLN A 311 21.82 19.20 -19.50
CA GLN A 311 22.07 19.05 -18.06
C GLN A 311 20.77 19.16 -17.24
N ARG A 312 19.90 20.11 -17.59
CA ARG A 312 18.59 20.26 -16.90
C ARG A 312 17.69 19.05 -17.12
N LEU A 313 17.63 18.52 -18.34
CA LEU A 313 16.84 17.32 -18.66
C LEU A 313 17.39 16.07 -17.95
N GLN A 314 18.71 15.90 -17.96
CA GLN A 314 19.37 14.80 -17.25
C GLN A 314 19.10 14.88 -15.74
N ASN A 315 19.21 16.06 -15.12
CA ASN A 315 18.87 16.24 -13.71
C ASN A 315 17.38 15.97 -13.42
N LEU A 316 16.47 16.40 -14.30
CA LEU A 316 15.04 16.14 -14.14
C LEU A 316 14.75 14.63 -14.21
N ILE A 317 15.33 13.93 -15.19
CA ILE A 317 15.16 12.48 -15.36
C ILE A 317 15.78 11.72 -14.21
N ALA A 318 16.99 12.11 -13.76
CA ALA A 318 17.63 11.51 -12.59
C ALA A 318 16.78 11.70 -11.34
N ASN A 319 16.24 12.91 -11.11
CA ASN A 319 15.38 13.19 -9.95
C ASN A 319 14.04 12.45 -10.04
N GLU A 320 13.43 12.34 -11.21
CA GLU A 320 12.21 11.56 -11.40
C GLU A 320 12.48 10.07 -11.24
N LEU A 321 13.62 9.57 -11.69
CA LEU A 321 14.05 8.20 -11.44
C LEU A 321 14.30 7.97 -9.95
N LEU A 322 14.99 8.86 -9.26
CA LEU A 322 15.20 8.79 -7.81
C LEU A 322 13.88 8.89 -7.04
N ALA A 323 12.97 9.77 -7.45
CA ALA A 323 11.62 9.87 -6.90
C ALA A 323 10.83 8.60 -7.19
N SER A 324 10.96 8.04 -8.39
CA SER A 324 10.37 6.75 -8.77
C SER A 324 11.03 5.60 -8.02
N LEU A 325 12.26 5.73 -7.55
CA LEU A 325 12.94 4.72 -6.73
C LEU A 325 12.46 4.81 -5.29
N ALA A 326 12.40 6.01 -4.72
CA ALA A 326 11.84 6.28 -3.40
C ALA A 326 10.33 5.98 -3.35
N SER A 327 9.61 6.20 -4.45
CA SER A 327 8.22 5.82 -4.63
C SER A 327 8.06 4.40 -5.18
N SER A 328 9.12 3.74 -5.65
CA SER A 328 9.15 2.30 -5.90
C SER A 328 9.58 1.52 -4.66
N ASP A 329 10.12 2.14 -3.63
CA ASP A 329 9.99 1.58 -2.28
C ASP A 329 8.54 1.77 -1.74
N LEU A 330 7.67 2.42 -2.52
CA LEU A 330 6.19 2.38 -2.44
C LEU A 330 5.52 1.61 -3.62
N GLU A 331 6.27 1.11 -4.62
CA GLU A 331 5.77 0.54 -5.89
C GLU A 331 6.57 -0.63 -6.52
N THR A 332 7.60 -1.16 -5.86
CA THR A 332 8.30 -2.41 -6.18
C THR A 332 8.11 -3.50 -5.11
N ASP A 333 7.03 -3.38 -4.34
CA ASP A 333 6.33 -4.54 -3.78
C ASP A 333 5.43 -5.13 -4.87
N LEU A 334 6.06 -5.76 -5.88
CA LEU A 334 5.42 -6.62 -6.87
C LEU A 334 6.01 -8.02 -6.74
N TYR A 335 5.82 -8.63 -5.57
CA TYR A 335 5.75 -10.09 -5.42
C TYR A 335 4.72 -10.43 -4.36
#